data_AF-A0A8H6HG96-F1
#
_entry.id   AF-A0A8H6HG96-F1
#
_cell.length_a   1.000
_cell.length_b   1.000
_cell.length_c   1.000
_cell.angle_alpha   90.00
_cell.angle_beta   90.00
_cell.angle_gamma   90.00
#
_symmetry.space_group_name_H-M   'P 1'
#
loop_
_entity.id
_entity.type
_entity.pdbx_description
1 polymer ?
#
loop_
_entity_poly.entity_id
_entity_poly.type
_entity_poly.pdbx_seq_one_letter_code
_entity_poly.pdbx_strand_id
1 'polypeptide(L)'
;MGYSTGVKSYLRFCATHGLPIDPTPSTLSLYIAYTSLHHGSGPKYLTGVRHFLKPSFPDFDDNRAHPAVQAAIRGSKKVRADPMVRKLPLRVSHLQSFLDVARASGSYDDLLFITIISCCFYGCHRSGDLVQSNDKTLRDPRKMIRRTSLVFQDGRAQYRLPYHKTDSEAIYGSGTCTRPEKCQECHQSQAM
;
A
#
# COMPACT_ATOMS: atom_id res chain seq x y z
N MET A 1 -6.29 26.22 18.81
CA MET A 1 -5.53 26.10 20.09
C MET A 1 -4.26 25.22 20.01
N GLY A 2 -3.73 24.86 18.82
CA GLY A 2 -2.55 23.96 18.71
C GLY A 2 -1.24 24.60 18.23
N TYR A 3 -1.28 25.81 17.65
CA TYR A 3 -0.11 26.40 16.99
C TYR A 3 0.89 27.06 17.95
N SER A 4 0.44 27.58 19.09
CA SER A 4 1.30 28.26 20.08
C SER A 4 2.25 27.29 20.81
N THR A 5 1.86 26.02 20.93
CA THR A 5 2.71 24.96 21.50
C THR A 5 3.97 24.75 20.66
N GLY A 6 3.85 24.89 19.34
CA GLY A 6 4.95 24.80 18.38
C GLY A 6 6.05 25.81 18.66
N VAL A 7 5.68 27.10 18.77
CA VAL A 7 6.66 28.18 18.96
C VAL A 7 7.26 28.16 20.36
N LYS A 8 6.46 27.86 21.40
CA LYS A 8 6.97 27.75 22.79
C LYS A 8 8.00 26.64 22.92
N SER A 9 7.78 25.50 22.28
CA SER A 9 8.72 24.39 22.23
C SER A 9 10.04 24.79 21.57
N TYR A 10 9.97 25.50 20.44
CA TYR A 10 11.15 26.00 19.74
C TYR A 10 11.94 27.04 20.55
N LEU A 11 11.26 28.04 21.14
CA LEU A 11 11.92 29.05 21.97
C LEU A 11 12.60 28.43 23.19
N ARG A 12 11.94 27.46 23.84
CA ARG A 12 12.53 26.71 24.95
C ARG A 12 13.77 25.94 24.51
N PHE A 13 13.74 25.30 23.34
CA PHE A 13 14.89 24.62 22.75
C PHE A 13 16.05 25.59 22.52
N CYS A 14 15.82 26.73 21.88
CA CYS A 14 16.86 27.74 21.66
C CYS A 14 17.46 28.23 22.99
N ALA A 15 16.63 28.54 23.99
CA ALA A 15 17.08 28.98 25.30
C ALA A 15 17.90 27.91 26.04
N THR A 16 17.48 26.65 25.98
CA THR A 16 18.15 25.54 26.68
C THR A 16 19.51 25.21 26.08
N HIS A 17 19.66 25.36 24.76
CA HIS A 17 20.88 25.02 24.04
C HIS A 17 21.76 26.22 23.68
N GLY A 18 21.41 27.43 24.13
CA GLY A 18 22.15 28.65 23.82
C GLY A 18 22.20 28.97 22.31
N LEU A 19 21.16 28.57 21.56
CA LEU A 19 21.07 28.78 20.12
C LEU A 19 20.31 30.08 19.80
N PRO A 20 20.63 30.74 18.67
CA PRO A 20 19.87 31.90 18.24
C PRO A 20 18.40 31.54 17.97
N ILE A 21 17.51 32.50 18.22
CA ILE A 21 16.08 32.36 17.91
C ILE A 21 15.87 32.32 16.38
N ASP A 22 16.76 32.96 15.63
CA ASP A 22 16.75 32.97 14.17
C ASP A 22 16.73 31.54 13.59
N PRO A 23 15.68 31.17 12.84
CA PRO A 23 15.51 29.83 12.27
C PRO A 23 16.42 29.62 11.05
N THR A 24 17.72 29.47 11.31
CA THR A 24 18.70 29.04 10.31
C THR A 24 18.53 27.56 9.95
N PRO A 25 19.03 27.09 8.79
CA PRO A 25 18.97 25.68 8.41
C PRO A 25 19.56 24.74 9.48
N SER A 26 20.66 25.15 10.10
CA SER A 26 21.32 24.42 11.19
C SER A 26 20.42 24.33 12.43
N THR A 27 19.89 25.47 12.91
CA THR A 27 18.99 25.49 14.09
C THR A 27 17.74 24.65 13.85
N LEU A 28 17.13 24.77 12.66
CA LEU A 28 15.93 24.01 12.30
C LEU A 28 16.20 22.50 12.21
N SER A 29 17.31 22.08 11.60
CA SER A 29 17.67 20.66 11.52
C SER A 29 17.91 20.04 12.90
N LEU A 30 18.61 20.74 13.79
CA LEU A 30 18.83 20.31 15.18
C LEU A 30 17.52 20.24 15.96
N TYR A 31 16.65 21.24 15.82
CA TYR A 31 15.34 21.22 16.45
C TYR A 31 14.50 20.03 16.00
N ILE A 32 14.52 19.69 14.71
CA ILE A 32 13.80 18.53 14.17
C ILE A 32 14.40 17.24 14.74
N ALA A 33 15.71 17.10 14.78
CA ALA A 33 16.36 15.93 15.38
C ALA A 33 15.98 15.79 16.86
N TYR A 34 16.06 16.87 17.63
CA TYR A 34 15.68 16.92 19.05
C TYR A 34 14.21 16.56 19.29
N THR A 35 13.30 17.18 18.54
CA THR A 35 11.86 16.92 18.67
C THR A 35 11.49 15.50 18.25
N SER A 36 12.20 14.91 17.29
CA SER A 36 11.98 13.51 16.86
C SER A 36 12.30 12.48 17.95
N LEU A 37 13.20 12.83 18.89
CA LEU A 37 13.51 12.00 20.04
C LEU A 37 12.43 12.06 21.13
N HIS A 38 11.68 13.15 21.23
CA HIS A 38 10.74 13.37 22.33
C HIS A 38 9.26 13.27 21.90
N HIS A 39 8.96 13.56 20.63
CA HIS A 39 7.61 13.60 20.09
C HIS A 39 7.55 13.01 18.67
N GLY A 40 6.60 12.10 18.41
CA GLY A 40 6.42 11.45 17.09
C GLY A 40 5.98 12.36 15.95
N SER A 41 5.90 13.68 16.17
CA SER A 41 5.32 14.64 15.23
C SER A 41 6.19 15.88 15.00
N GLY A 42 7.52 15.76 15.04
CA GLY A 42 8.48 16.87 14.78
C GLY A 42 8.09 17.79 13.61
N PRO A 43 7.72 17.28 12.42
CA PRO A 43 7.29 18.12 11.30
C PRO A 43 5.99 18.92 11.54
N LYS A 44 5.09 18.46 12.43
CA LYS A 44 3.87 19.19 12.78
C LYS A 44 4.19 20.44 13.62
N TYR A 45 5.20 20.36 14.50
CA TYR A 45 5.64 21.50 15.30
C TYR A 45 6.22 22.62 14.42
N LEU A 46 6.92 22.27 13.33
CA LEU A 46 7.41 23.25 12.36
C LEU A 46 6.31 24.09 11.72
N THR A 47 5.11 23.55 11.54
CA THR A 47 3.98 24.31 10.99
C THR A 47 3.53 25.42 11.94
N GLY A 48 3.53 25.15 13.25
CA GLY A 48 3.27 26.18 14.27
C GLY A 48 4.41 27.19 14.36
N VAL A 49 5.65 26.73 14.36
CA VAL A 49 6.84 27.60 14.36
C VAL A 49 6.83 28.54 13.15
N ARG A 50 6.54 28.02 11.95
CA ARG A 50 6.40 28.81 10.72
C ARG A 50 5.37 29.93 10.87
N HIS A 51 4.20 29.62 11.42
CA HIS A 51 3.11 30.61 11.53
C HIS A 51 3.50 31.83 12.37
N PHE A 52 4.27 31.62 13.45
CA PHE A 52 4.67 32.70 14.37
C PHE A 52 5.98 33.37 14.01
N LEU A 53 6.96 32.65 13.44
CA LEU A 53 8.27 33.21 13.12
C LEU A 53 8.34 33.84 11.72
N LYS A 54 7.52 33.40 10.77
CA LYS A 54 7.55 33.94 9.40
C LYS A 54 7.37 35.47 9.30
N PRO A 55 6.52 36.12 10.13
CA PRO A 55 6.42 37.59 10.11
C PRO A 55 7.71 38.32 10.49
N SER A 56 8.55 37.72 11.35
CA SER A 56 9.83 38.32 11.81
C SER A 56 11.04 37.82 11.03
N PHE A 57 10.94 36.64 10.40
CA PHE A 57 11.99 35.98 9.66
C PHE A 57 11.45 35.53 8.29
N PRO A 58 11.54 36.37 7.24
CA PRO A 58 10.96 36.08 5.93
C PRO A 58 11.60 34.85 5.27
N ASP A 59 12.90 34.62 5.53
CA ASP A 59 13.70 33.53 4.96
C ASP A 59 13.37 32.15 5.56
N PHE A 60 12.39 32.06 6.47
CA PHE A 60 12.00 30.82 7.13
C PHE A 60 11.69 29.69 6.14
N ASP A 61 10.94 30.00 5.07
CA ASP A 61 10.51 28.99 4.10
C ASP A 61 11.69 28.44 3.29
N ASP A 62 12.65 29.31 2.93
CA ASP A 62 13.87 28.93 2.23
C ASP A 62 14.80 28.11 3.14
N ASN A 63 14.96 28.54 4.39
CA ASN A 63 15.72 27.80 5.40
C ASN A 63 15.10 26.43 5.69
N ARG A 64 13.78 26.31 5.66
CA ARG A 64 13.07 25.03 5.80
C ARG A 64 13.22 24.15 4.56
N ALA A 65 13.29 24.74 3.36
CA ALA A 65 13.49 24.01 2.12
C ALA A 65 14.94 23.49 1.97
N HIS A 66 15.88 24.03 2.75
CA HIS A 66 17.29 23.64 2.73
C HIS A 66 17.48 22.10 2.84
N PRO A 67 18.40 21.49 2.04
CA PRO A 67 18.58 20.04 1.99
C PRO A 67 18.83 19.38 3.35
N ALA A 68 19.57 20.04 4.25
CA ALA A 68 19.86 19.55 5.60
C ALA A 68 18.57 19.41 6.44
N VAL A 69 17.67 20.40 6.37
CA VAL A 69 16.39 20.37 7.09
C VAL A 69 15.48 19.29 6.50
N GLN A 70 15.42 19.17 5.17
CA GLN A 70 14.65 18.12 4.50
C GLN A 70 15.18 16.71 4.82
N ALA A 71 16.50 16.54 4.91
CA ALA A 71 17.10 15.29 5.35
C ALA A 71 16.73 14.95 6.79
N ALA A 72 16.76 15.93 7.71
CA ALA A 72 16.32 15.75 9.09
C ALA A 72 14.81 15.39 9.18
N ILE A 73 13.95 16.01 8.37
CA ILE A 73 12.52 15.66 8.28
C ILE A 73 12.35 14.21 7.78
N ARG A 74 13.06 13.81 6.72
CA ARG A 74 12.99 12.42 6.23
C ARG A 74 13.50 11.43 7.27
N GLY A 75 14.61 11.76 7.94
CA GLY A 75 15.17 10.97 9.05
C GLY A 75 14.19 10.82 10.20
N SER A 76 13.53 11.92 10.62
CA SER A 76 12.52 11.89 11.69
C SER A 76 11.39 10.91 11.43
N LYS A 77 10.88 10.90 10.19
CA LYS A 77 9.82 9.98 9.75
C LYS A 77 10.30 8.53 9.73
N LYS A 78 11.58 8.29 9.43
CA LYS A 78 12.17 6.94 9.37
C LYS A 78 12.43 6.36 10.75
N VAL A 79 13.01 7.15 11.67
CA VAL A 79 13.31 6.71 13.05
C VAL A 79 12.03 6.39 13.83
N ARG A 80 10.95 7.11 13.53
CA ARG A 80 9.63 6.94 14.18
C ARG A 80 8.60 6.29 13.27
N ALA A 81 9.02 5.63 12.19
CA ALA A 81 8.10 4.85 11.39
C ALA A 81 7.51 3.77 12.31
N ASP A 82 6.18 3.70 12.38
CA ASP A 82 5.53 2.61 13.10
C ASP A 82 6.08 1.29 12.55
N PRO A 83 6.37 0.31 13.42
CA PRO A 83 6.76 -1.00 12.96
C PRO A 83 5.71 -1.46 11.97
N MET A 84 6.14 -1.82 10.76
CA MET A 84 5.24 -2.25 9.69
C MET A 84 4.49 -3.48 10.19
N VAL A 85 3.25 -3.30 10.64
CA VAL A 85 2.37 -4.41 11.00
C VAL A 85 1.99 -5.11 9.71
N ARG A 86 2.76 -6.14 9.35
CA ARG A 86 2.47 -6.96 8.18
C ARG A 86 1.24 -7.82 8.51
N LYS A 87 0.22 -7.76 7.66
CA LYS A 87 -0.87 -8.74 7.69
C LYS A 87 -0.28 -10.13 7.47
N LEU A 88 -0.81 -11.13 8.16
CA LEU A 88 -0.41 -12.51 7.99
C LEU A 88 -0.56 -12.91 6.51
N PRO A 89 0.39 -13.68 5.95
CA PRO A 89 0.30 -14.11 4.57
C PRO A 89 -0.91 -15.02 4.37
N LEU A 90 -1.56 -14.90 3.21
CA LEU A 90 -2.52 -15.90 2.77
C LEU A 90 -1.75 -17.22 2.54
N ARG A 91 -2.27 -18.34 3.05
CA ARG A 91 -1.65 -19.66 2.92
C ARG A 91 -2.60 -20.58 2.16
N VAL A 92 -2.06 -21.66 1.60
CA VAL A 92 -2.85 -22.69 0.93
C VAL A 92 -3.91 -23.29 1.87
N SER A 93 -3.59 -23.43 3.16
CA SER A 93 -4.55 -23.89 4.17
C SER A 93 -5.78 -22.99 4.29
N HIS A 94 -5.61 -21.68 4.15
CA HIS A 94 -6.74 -20.73 4.17
C HIS A 94 -7.62 -20.89 2.93
N LEU A 95 -7.02 -21.14 1.76
CA LEU A 95 -7.77 -21.42 0.53
C LEU A 95 -8.61 -22.69 0.66
N GLN A 96 -8.03 -23.74 1.27
CA GLN A 96 -8.75 -24.99 1.50
C GLN A 96 -9.97 -24.76 2.42
N SER A 97 -9.78 -24.04 3.53
CA SER A 97 -10.90 -23.70 4.42
C SER A 97 -12.00 -22.88 3.73
N PHE A 98 -11.63 -21.92 2.88
CA PHE A 98 -12.61 -21.16 2.11
C PHE A 98 -13.34 -22.03 1.09
N LEU A 99 -12.65 -22.98 0.45
CA LEU A 99 -13.26 -23.92 -0.47
C LEU A 99 -14.26 -24.84 0.23
N ASP A 100 -13.92 -25.33 1.42
CA ASP A 100 -14.81 -26.20 2.20
C ASP A 100 -16.08 -25.45 2.61
N VAL A 101 -15.96 -24.21 3.05
CA VAL A 101 -17.10 -23.33 3.37
C VAL A 101 -17.95 -23.04 2.12
N ALA A 102 -17.31 -22.69 1.00
CA ALA A 102 -18.03 -22.38 -0.25
C ALA A 102 -18.79 -23.60 -0.78
N ARG A 103 -18.21 -24.80 -0.67
CA ARG A 103 -18.87 -26.06 -1.05
C ARG A 103 -20.05 -26.40 -0.14
N ALA A 104 -19.91 -26.16 1.17
CA ALA A 104 -20.99 -26.38 2.12
C ALA A 104 -22.17 -25.41 1.93
N SER A 105 -21.87 -24.14 1.62
CA SER A 105 -22.87 -23.11 1.33
C SER A 105 -23.60 -23.36 0.01
N GLY A 106 -22.87 -23.79 -1.03
CA GLY A 106 -23.42 -23.97 -2.38
C GLY A 106 -23.82 -22.65 -3.06
N SER A 107 -23.60 -21.50 -2.43
CA SER A 107 -23.87 -20.19 -3.00
C SER A 107 -22.95 -19.87 -4.17
N TYR A 108 -23.51 -19.30 -5.23
CA TYR A 108 -22.76 -18.82 -6.39
C TYR A 108 -21.70 -17.79 -5.98
N ASP A 109 -22.04 -16.87 -5.07
CA ASP A 109 -21.14 -15.80 -4.67
C ASP A 109 -19.93 -16.33 -3.89
N ASP A 110 -20.11 -17.36 -3.07
CA ASP A 110 -19.03 -18.00 -2.32
C ASP A 110 -18.09 -18.77 -3.26
N LEU A 111 -18.66 -19.48 -4.23
CA LEU A 111 -17.90 -20.18 -5.28
C LEU A 111 -17.14 -19.21 -6.19
N LEU A 112 -17.76 -18.07 -6.52
CA LEU A 112 -17.12 -17.01 -7.29
C LEU A 112 -15.97 -16.37 -6.49
N PHE A 113 -16.20 -16.10 -5.20
CA PHE A 113 -15.19 -15.54 -4.31
C PHE A 113 -13.95 -16.43 -4.20
N ILE A 114 -14.13 -17.74 -3.93
CA ILE A 114 -12.99 -18.66 -3.84
C ILE A 114 -12.26 -18.82 -5.18
N THR A 115 -12.98 -18.75 -6.30
CA THR A 115 -12.38 -18.77 -7.63
C THR A 115 -11.48 -17.54 -7.84
N ILE A 116 -11.98 -16.34 -7.54
CA ILE A 116 -11.23 -15.09 -7.66
C ILE A 116 -10.00 -15.09 -6.75
N ILE A 117 -10.14 -15.52 -5.50
CA ILE A 117 -9.03 -15.56 -4.54
C ILE A 117 -7.98 -16.61 -4.95
N SER A 118 -8.41 -17.76 -5.47
CA SER A 118 -7.49 -18.77 -6.01
C SER A 118 -6.70 -18.22 -7.19
N CYS A 119 -7.35 -17.54 -8.14
CA CYS A 119 -6.67 -16.85 -9.23
C CYS A 119 -5.70 -15.76 -8.73
N CYS A 120 -6.06 -15.02 -7.68
CA CYS A 120 -5.15 -14.04 -7.06
C CYS A 120 -3.91 -14.72 -6.48
N PHE A 121 -4.09 -15.82 -5.74
CA PHE A 121 -3.03 -16.50 -5.03
C PHE A 121 -2.08 -17.25 -5.98
N TYR A 122 -2.62 -18.06 -6.89
CA TYR A 122 -1.81 -18.86 -7.82
C TYR A 122 -1.29 -18.04 -9.01
N GLY A 123 -2.06 -17.06 -9.48
CA GLY A 123 -1.67 -16.17 -10.58
C GLY A 123 -0.89 -14.93 -10.12
N CYS A 124 -0.65 -14.77 -8.81
CA CYS A 124 -0.01 -13.58 -8.23
C CYS A 124 -0.67 -12.26 -8.65
N HIS A 125 -1.99 -12.27 -8.89
CA HIS A 125 -2.74 -11.07 -9.27
C HIS A 125 -3.00 -10.17 -8.07
N ARG A 126 -3.10 -8.86 -8.33
CA ARG A 126 -3.71 -7.95 -7.37
C ARG A 126 -5.21 -8.22 -7.39
N SER A 127 -5.84 -8.30 -6.22
CA SER A 127 -7.29 -8.55 -6.13
C SER A 127 -8.11 -7.52 -6.89
N GLY A 128 -7.66 -6.25 -6.89
CA GLY A 128 -8.27 -5.16 -7.65
C GLY A 128 -8.25 -5.34 -9.18
N ASP A 129 -7.38 -6.20 -9.71
CA ASP A 129 -7.27 -6.45 -11.16
C ASP A 129 -8.25 -7.55 -11.62
N LEU A 130 -8.74 -8.39 -10.69
CA LEU A 130 -9.70 -9.46 -10.98
C LEU A 130 -11.16 -9.06 -10.77
N VAL A 131 -11.40 -7.96 -10.06
CA VAL A 131 -12.74 -7.47 -9.73
C VAL A 131 -13.06 -6.20 -10.50
N GLN A 132 -14.33 -6.00 -10.82
CA GLN A 132 -14.81 -4.78 -11.46
C GLN A 132 -15.28 -3.79 -10.39
N SER A 133 -14.88 -2.52 -10.53
CA SER A 133 -15.40 -1.46 -9.65
C SER A 133 -16.91 -1.30 -9.79
N ASN A 134 -17.59 -1.09 -8.67
CA ASN A 134 -19.02 -0.76 -8.66
C ASN A 134 -19.29 0.58 -9.33
N ASP A 135 -18.38 1.54 -9.18
CA ASP A 135 -18.45 2.82 -9.87
C ASP A 135 -18.19 2.64 -11.38
N LYS A 136 -19.18 3.01 -12.19
CA LYS A 136 -19.14 2.88 -13.65
C LYS A 136 -18.06 3.76 -14.28
N THR A 137 -17.72 4.89 -13.66
CA THR A 137 -16.71 5.84 -14.18
C THR A 137 -15.30 5.29 -14.10
N LEU A 138 -15.06 4.36 -13.16
CA LEU A 138 -13.77 3.70 -12.94
C LEU A 138 -13.61 2.40 -13.73
N ARG A 139 -14.61 2.00 -14.52
CA ARG A 139 -14.58 0.76 -15.31
C ARG A 139 -13.80 0.98 -16.60
N ASP A 140 -12.64 0.36 -16.69
CA ASP A 140 -11.87 0.30 -17.92
C ASP A 140 -11.87 -1.12 -18.49
N PRO A 141 -12.59 -1.38 -19.61
CA PRO A 141 -12.63 -2.71 -20.23
C PRO A 141 -11.26 -3.15 -20.78
N ARG A 142 -10.31 -2.22 -20.98
CA ARG A 142 -8.93 -2.52 -21.41
C ARG A 142 -8.05 -3.00 -20.26
N LYS A 143 -8.51 -2.93 -19.02
CA LYS A 143 -7.78 -3.43 -17.84
C LYS A 143 -8.37 -4.72 -17.29
N MET A 144 -9.49 -5.17 -17.85
CA MET A 144 -10.22 -6.34 -17.37
C MET A 144 -9.81 -7.61 -18.10
N ILE A 145 -9.51 -8.66 -17.33
CA ILE A 145 -9.24 -9.99 -17.89
C ILE A 145 -10.52 -10.53 -18.50
N ARG A 146 -10.45 -10.91 -19.79
CA ARG A 146 -11.62 -11.42 -20.52
C ARG A 146 -11.88 -12.86 -20.13
N ARG A 147 -13.06 -13.14 -19.55
CA ARG A 147 -13.52 -14.51 -19.25
C ARG A 147 -13.52 -15.42 -20.47
N THR A 148 -13.81 -14.87 -21.65
CA THR A 148 -13.80 -15.61 -22.93
C THR A 148 -12.42 -16.09 -23.36
N SER A 149 -11.34 -15.57 -22.77
CA SER A 149 -9.98 -16.04 -23.03
C SER A 149 -9.57 -17.21 -22.14
N LEU A 150 -10.43 -17.64 -21.21
CA LEU A 150 -10.14 -18.72 -20.28
C LEU A 150 -10.17 -20.06 -21.00
N VAL A 151 -9.05 -20.78 -20.96
CA VAL A 151 -8.88 -22.12 -21.50
C VAL A 151 -8.40 -23.04 -20.38
N PHE A 152 -9.02 -24.20 -20.28
CA PHE A 152 -8.59 -25.27 -19.39
C PHE A 152 -7.86 -26.33 -20.23
N GLN A 153 -6.58 -26.54 -19.95
CA GLN A 153 -5.76 -27.51 -20.67
C GLN A 153 -4.76 -28.16 -19.69
N ASP A 154 -4.65 -29.49 -19.72
CA ASP A 154 -3.69 -30.27 -18.92
C ASP A 154 -3.69 -29.94 -17.42
N GLY A 155 -4.89 -29.76 -16.85
CA GLY A 155 -5.04 -29.42 -15.43
C GLY A 155 -4.59 -28.00 -15.07
N ARG A 156 -4.42 -27.12 -16.06
CA ARG A 156 -4.08 -25.71 -15.90
C ARG A 156 -5.20 -24.84 -16.43
N ALA A 157 -5.43 -23.72 -15.75
CA ALA A 157 -6.24 -22.63 -16.27
C ALA A 157 -5.32 -21.59 -16.92
N GLN A 158 -5.63 -21.17 -18.14
CA GLN A 158 -4.88 -20.17 -18.89
C GLN A 158 -5.85 -19.08 -19.35
N TYR A 159 -5.42 -17.82 -19.31
CA TYR A 159 -6.23 -16.70 -19.82
C TYR A 159 -5.34 -15.58 -20.32
N ARG A 160 -5.90 -14.76 -21.21
CA ARG A 160 -5.18 -13.62 -21.80
C ARG A 160 -5.29 -12.40 -20.88
N LEU A 161 -4.12 -11.92 -20.45
CA LEU A 161 -4.03 -10.67 -19.71
C LEU A 161 -4.22 -9.47 -20.66
N PRO A 162 -4.99 -8.45 -20.24
CA PRO A 162 -5.30 -7.30 -21.07
C PRO A 162 -4.14 -6.29 -21.13
N TYR A 163 -3.22 -6.35 -20.16
CA TYR A 163 -2.05 -5.48 -20.09
C TYR A 163 -0.83 -6.29 -19.62
N HIS A 164 0.25 -6.24 -20.40
CA HIS A 164 1.56 -6.74 -20.02
C HIS A 164 2.36 -5.56 -19.44
N LYS A 165 2.99 -5.71 -18.27
CA LYS A 165 3.81 -4.63 -17.67
C LYS A 165 5.11 -4.35 -18.43
N THR A 166 5.39 -5.11 -19.49
CA THR A 166 6.64 -5.09 -20.26
C THR A 166 6.37 -5.24 -21.77
N ASP A 167 5.52 -4.37 -22.33
CA ASP A 167 5.37 -4.08 -23.76
C ASP A 167 5.07 -5.20 -24.81
N SER A 168 4.81 -4.73 -26.03
CA SER A 168 4.06 -5.31 -27.15
C SER A 168 4.68 -6.53 -27.82
N GLU A 169 4.15 -7.71 -27.51
CA GLU A 169 3.72 -8.73 -28.47
C GLU A 169 3.17 -9.90 -27.65
N ALA A 170 2.04 -10.45 -28.09
CA ALA A 170 1.30 -11.45 -27.31
C ALA A 170 2.07 -12.77 -27.24
N ILE A 171 2.72 -13.07 -26.12
CA ILE A 171 3.20 -14.43 -25.80
C ILE A 171 2.99 -14.73 -24.31
N TYR A 172 2.09 -15.69 -24.06
CA TYR A 172 1.90 -16.52 -22.85
C TYR A 172 2.31 -15.95 -21.48
N GLY A 173 1.36 -15.28 -20.81
CA GLY A 173 1.34 -15.25 -19.36
C GLY A 173 0.72 -16.54 -18.83
N SER A 174 1.52 -17.58 -18.59
CA SER A 174 1.07 -18.82 -17.96
C SER A 174 0.92 -18.62 -16.45
N GLY A 175 -0.24 -18.15 -16.02
CA GLY A 175 -0.68 -18.31 -14.63
C GLY A 175 -1.03 -19.79 -14.39
N THR A 176 -0.05 -20.65 -14.16
CA THR A 176 -0.33 -22.07 -13.93
C THR A 176 -0.93 -22.27 -12.54
N CYS A 177 -2.25 -22.41 -12.45
CA CYS A 177 -2.92 -22.97 -11.29
C CYS A 177 -2.84 -24.50 -11.39
N THR A 178 -1.73 -25.10 -10.95
CA THR A 178 -1.62 -26.56 -10.86
C THR A 178 -2.30 -27.06 -9.59
N ARG A 179 -3.32 -27.90 -9.77
CA ARG A 179 -3.92 -28.68 -8.68
C ARG A 179 -3.04 -29.91 -8.42
N PRO A 180 -2.52 -30.18 -7.21
CA PRO A 180 -1.97 -31.48 -6.92
C PRO A 180 -3.13 -32.47 -6.71
N GLU A 181 -3.22 -33.42 -7.63
CA GLU A 181 -3.71 -34.80 -7.50
C GLU A 181 -4.79 -35.10 -6.45
N LYS A 182 -6.03 -35.26 -6.95
CA LYS A 182 -6.91 -36.44 -6.81
C LYS A 182 -8.38 -36.01 -7.04
N CYS A 183 -8.92 -36.38 -8.19
CA CYS A 183 -10.35 -36.57 -8.46
C CYS A 183 -10.45 -37.29 -9.82
N GLN A 184 -9.94 -38.52 -9.87
CA GLN A 184 -10.53 -39.52 -10.78
C GLN A 184 -11.81 -39.97 -10.09
N GLU A 185 -12.95 -39.39 -10.49
CA GLU A 185 -14.31 -39.91 -10.35
C GLU A 185 -15.28 -38.78 -10.67
N CYS A 186 -15.46 -38.50 -11.97
CA CYS A 186 -16.72 -37.96 -12.49
C CYS A 186 -16.76 -38.15 -14.02
N HIS A 187 -16.51 -39.38 -14.46
CA HIS A 187 -16.87 -39.84 -15.80
C HIS A 187 -17.91 -40.95 -15.62
N GLN A 188 -19.13 -40.55 -15.28
CA GLN A 188 -20.37 -41.29 -15.50
C GLN A 188 -21.54 -40.45 -14.96
N SER A 189 -22.07 -39.58 -15.81
CA SER A 189 -23.52 -39.52 -16.00
C SER A 189 -23.78 -38.97 -17.39
N GLN A 190 -23.94 -39.91 -18.32
CA GLN A 190 -24.46 -39.68 -19.65
C GLN A 190 -25.92 -39.23 -19.59
N ALA A 191 -26.33 -38.52 -20.64
CA ALA A 191 -27.61 -38.66 -21.32
C ALA A 191 -28.86 -38.80 -20.44
N MET A 192 -29.55 -37.67 -20.24
CA MET A 192 -30.96 -37.54 -20.58
C MET A 192 -31.32 -36.06 -20.76
#